data_AF-A0A932CLQ8-F1
#
_entry.id   AF-A0A932CLQ8-F1
#
_cell.length_a   1.000
_cell.length_b   1.000
_cell.length_c   1.000
_cell.angle_alpha   90.00
_cell.angle_beta   90.00
_cell.angle_gamma   90.00
#
_symmetry.space_group_name_H-M   'P 1'
#
loop_
_entity.id
_entity.type
_entity.pdbx_description
1 polymer ?
#
loop_
_entity_poly.entity_id
_entity_poly.type
_entity_poly.pdbx_seq_one_letter_code
_entity_poly.pdbx_strand_id
1 'polypeptide(L)'
;MLAHFTAIYEKGEKYYIGYCPEVPGANGQGETIEECRESLKEAIKLILQARLEDVYQSPVNGSVEAVPRHVEIDNRLVEKICKRLEIPVPGEQ
;
A
#
# COMPACT_ATOMS: atom_id res chain seq x y z
N MET A 1 16.29 -4.22 -3.54
CA MET A 1 15.72 -5.59 -3.44
C MET A 1 15.10 -5.90 -4.80
N LEU A 2 15.46 -7.01 -5.44
CA LEU A 2 14.84 -7.45 -6.69
C LEU A 2 13.63 -8.31 -6.32
N ALA A 3 12.44 -7.83 -6.65
CA ALA A 3 11.20 -8.57 -6.50
C ALA A 3 10.61 -8.82 -7.90
N HIS A 4 10.11 -10.03 -8.11
CA HIS A 4 9.43 -10.42 -9.34
C HIS A 4 7.92 -10.37 -9.09
N PHE A 5 7.20 -9.74 -10.01
CA PHE A 5 5.75 -9.59 -9.96
C PHE A 5 5.14 -10.09 -11.25
N THR A 6 3.94 -10.64 -11.15
CA THR A 6 3.13 -11.01 -12.31
C THR A 6 2.38 -9.78 -12.81
N ALA A 7 2.46 -9.52 -14.11
CA ALA A 7 1.69 -8.46 -14.73
C ALA A 7 0.73 -9.07 -15.75
N ILE A 8 -0.53 -8.67 -15.68
CA ILE A 8 -1.56 -9.01 -16.66
C ILE A 8 -1.78 -7.76 -17.49
N TYR A 9 -1.78 -7.92 -18.82
CA TYR A 9 -2.00 -6.83 -19.77
C TYR A 9 -3.21 -7.12 -20.64
N GLU A 10 -4.05 -6.11 -20.80
CA GLU A 10 -5.23 -6.14 -21.64
C GLU A 10 -5.11 -5.04 -22.69
N LYS A 11 -5.30 -5.40 -23.96
CA LYS A 11 -5.31 -4.44 -25.06
C LYS A 11 -6.72 -3.90 -25.25
N GLY A 12 -6.93 -2.62 -24.93
CA GLY A 12 -8.14 -1.89 -25.27
C GLY A 12 -8.12 -1.34 -26.70
N GLU A 13 -9.08 -0.46 -27.02
CA GLU A 13 -9.19 0.11 -28.38
C GLU A 13 -8.01 1.02 -28.74
N LYS A 14 -7.57 1.86 -27.80
CA LYS A 14 -6.48 2.84 -28.01
C LYS A 14 -5.30 2.64 -27.06
N TYR A 15 -5.51 1.99 -25.92
CA TYR A 15 -4.53 1.89 -24.85
C TYR A 15 -4.41 0.44 -24.36
N TYR A 16 -3.24 0.08 -23.86
CA TYR A 16 -3.04 -1.06 -22.99
C TYR A 16 -3.34 -0.68 -21.55
N ILE A 17 -3.95 -1.61 -20.82
CA ILE A 17 -4.15 -1.54 -19.38
C ILE A 17 -3.37 -2.69 -18.76
N GLY A 18 -2.63 -2.43 -17.69
CA GLY A 18 -1.84 -3.42 -16.99
C GLY A 18 -2.13 -3.38 -15.50
N TYR A 19 -2.17 -4.55 -14.86
CA TYR A 19 -2.30 -4.66 -13.40
C TYR A 19 -1.48 -5.81 -12.84
N CYS A 20 -1.20 -5.74 -11.54
CA CYS A 20 -0.43 -6.72 -10.79
C CYS A 20 -1.31 -7.33 -9.69
N PRO A 21 -1.73 -8.60 -9.81
CA PRO A 21 -2.57 -9.26 -8.79
C PRO A 21 -1.97 -9.24 -7.38
N GLU A 22 -0.64 -9.30 -7.27
CA GLU A 22 0.10 -9.26 -6.01
C GLU A 22 0.10 -7.87 -5.36
N VAL A 23 -0.16 -6.81 -6.13
CA VAL A 23 -0.21 -5.42 -5.63
C VAL A 23 -1.55 -4.78 -6.03
N PRO A 24 -2.63 -5.09 -5.30
CA PRO A 24 -3.94 -4.51 -5.55
C PRO A 24 -3.90 -2.98 -5.56
N GLY A 25 -4.53 -2.38 -6.57
CA GLY A 25 -4.54 -0.93 -6.79
C GLY A 25 -3.39 -0.42 -7.69
N ALA A 26 -2.37 -1.24 -7.98
CA ALA A 26 -1.35 -0.88 -8.95
C ALA A 26 -1.88 -1.09 -10.37
N ASN A 27 -2.05 0.02 -11.10
CA ASN A 27 -2.51 0.00 -12.48
C ASN A 27 -1.53 0.80 -13.34
N GLY A 28 -1.21 0.25 -14.51
CA GLY A 28 -0.47 0.94 -15.55
C GLY A 28 -1.32 1.11 -16.81
N GLN A 29 -1.00 2.13 -17.59
CA GLN A 29 -1.63 2.39 -18.88
C GLN A 29 -0.61 2.96 -19.86
N GLY A 30 -0.77 2.66 -21.15
CA GLY A 30 0.05 3.24 -22.22
C GLY A 30 -0.56 3.04 -23.60
N GLU A 31 -0.15 3.81 -24.61
CA GLU A 31 -0.52 3.56 -26.01
C GLU A 31 0.23 2.33 -26.54
N THR A 32 1.42 2.05 -25.98
CA THR A 32 2.20 0.84 -26.22
C THR A 32 2.26 -0.08 -25.00
N ILE A 33 2.61 -1.34 -25.21
CA ILE A 33 2.78 -2.30 -24.10
C ILE A 33 3.99 -1.93 -23.23
N GLU A 34 5.04 -1.36 -23.82
CA GLU A 34 6.22 -0.87 -23.12
C GLU A 34 5.89 0.30 -22.17
N GLU A 35 5.13 1.28 -22.66
CA GLU A 35 4.63 2.40 -21.84
C GLU A 35 3.75 1.91 -20.69
N CYS A 36 2.81 1.00 -20.99
CA CYS A 36 1.94 0.42 -19.99
C CYS A 36 2.72 -0.33 -18.91
N ARG A 37 3.75 -1.08 -19.30
CA ARG A 37 4.63 -1.80 -18.38
C ARG A 37 5.42 -0.83 -17.50
N GLU A 38 5.95 0.25 -18.05
CA GLU A 38 6.73 1.21 -17.26
C GLU A 38 5.84 1.99 -16.29
N SER A 39 4.65 2.40 -16.75
CA SER A 39 3.60 2.97 -15.91
C SER A 39 3.21 2.02 -14.76
N LEU A 40 3.02 0.73 -15.04
CA LEU A 40 2.66 -0.26 -14.02
C LEU A 40 3.78 -0.44 -12.98
N LYS A 41 5.06 -0.45 -13.39
CA LYS A 41 6.18 -0.53 -12.45
C LYS A 41 6.22 0.64 -11.48
N GLU A 42 6.03 1.86 -11.99
CA GLU A 42 6.00 3.05 -11.14
C GLU A 42 4.81 3.02 -10.19
N ALA A 43 3.64 2.56 -10.65
CA ALA A 43 2.48 2.37 -9.77
C ALA A 43 2.74 1.35 -8.65
N ILE A 44 3.37 0.20 -8.97
CA ILE A 44 3.77 -0.81 -7.96
C ILE A 44 4.72 -0.18 -6.95
N LYS A 45 5.76 0.52 -7.43
CA LYS A 45 6.77 1.15 -6.59
C LYS A 45 6.14 2.17 -5.64
N LEU A 46 5.25 3.02 -6.14
CA LEU A 46 4.54 4.02 -5.34
C LEU A 46 3.69 3.40 -4.25
N ILE A 47 2.93 2.34 -4.56
CA ILE A 47 2.08 1.67 -3.56
C ILE A 47 2.92 0.99 -2.49
N LEU A 48 3.99 0.29 -2.89
CA LEU A 48 4.88 -0.36 -1.92
C LEU A 48 5.60 0.65 -1.04
N GLN A 49 6.04 1.76 -1.61
CA GLN A 49 6.65 2.85 -0.83
C GLN A 49 5.64 3.45 0.16
N ALA A 50 4.42 3.77 -0.28
CA ALA A 50 3.39 4.31 0.61
C ALA A 50 3.07 3.33 1.77
N ARG A 51 2.99 2.03 1.49
CA ARG A 51 2.79 1.00 2.52
C ARG A 51 3.94 0.93 3.52
N LEU A 52 5.17 1.21 3.09
CA LEU A 52 6.33 1.27 3.98
C LEU A 52 6.37 2.56 4.81
N GLU A 53 5.88 3.67 4.28
CA GLU A 53 5.76 4.93 5.02
C GLU A 53 4.64 4.86 6.08
N ASP A 54 3.60 4.07 5.81
CA ASP A 54 2.47 3.81 6.70
C ASP A 54 2.74 2.66 7.69
N VAL A 55 3.96 2.52 8.24
CA VAL A 55 4.25 1.53 9.30
C VAL A 55 4.71 2.19 10.59
N TYR A 56 4.25 1.65 11.71
CA TYR A 56 4.75 1.96 13.03
C TYR A 56 5.71 0.86 13.47
N GLN A 57 6.92 1.24 13.84
CA GLN A 57 7.87 0.35 14.49
C GLN A 57 7.93 0.70 15.98
N SER A 58 7.57 -0.26 16.84
CA SER A 58 7.62 -0.10 18.28
C SER A 58 9.07 0.09 18.76
N PRO A 59 9.39 1.18 19.48
CA PRO A 59 10.72 1.41 20.02
C PRO A 59 11.05 0.47 21.20
N VAL A 60 10.04 -0.22 21.75
CA VAL A 60 10.19 -1.08 22.94
C VAL A 60 10.64 -2.48 22.55
N ASN A 61 10.09 -3.04 21.47
CA ASN A 61 10.32 -4.43 21.08
C ASN A 61 10.61 -4.63 19.59
N GLY A 62 10.64 -3.55 18.79
CA GLY A 62 10.92 -3.60 17.36
C GLY A 62 9.80 -4.18 16.50
N SER A 63 8.63 -4.50 17.08
CA SER A 63 7.47 -4.96 16.30
C SER A 63 7.04 -3.92 15.27
N VAL A 64 6.68 -4.38 14.07
CA VAL A 64 6.24 -3.53 12.95
C VAL A 64 4.78 -3.82 12.70
N GLU A 65 3.95 -2.78 12.72
CA GLU A 65 2.52 -2.85 12.43
C GLU A 65 2.14 -1.79 11.39
N ALA A 66 1.25 -2.13 10.47
CA ALA A 66 0.73 -1.16 9.51
C ALA A 66 -0.15 -0.13 10.24
N VAL A 67 0.05 1.15 9.92
CA VAL A 67 -0.75 2.28 10.41
C VAL A 67 -1.76 2.63 9.32
N PRO A 68 -3.07 2.48 9.58
CA PRO A 68 -4.08 2.86 8.61
C PRO A 68 -4.07 4.37 8.37
N ARG A 69 -4.26 4.80 7.13
CA ARG A 69 -4.48 6.23 6.83
C ARG A 69 -5.91 6.63 7.18
N HIS A 70 -6.06 7.90 7.55
CA HIS A 70 -7.21 8.74 7.95
C HIS A 70 -8.66 8.39 7.50
N VAL A 71 -8.90 7.39 6.65
CA VAL A 71 -10.24 6.89 6.28
C VAL A 71 -10.58 5.56 7.00
N GLU A 72 -9.58 4.82 7.49
CA GLU A 72 -9.76 3.46 8.05
C GLU A 72 -9.63 3.40 9.58
N ILE A 73 -9.20 4.48 10.22
CA ILE A 73 -9.16 4.55 11.68
C ILE A 73 -10.53 5.04 12.17
N ASP A 74 -11.46 4.10 12.35
CA ASP A 74 -12.52 4.29 13.34
C ASP A 74 -11.83 4.49 14.70
N ASN A 75 -12.32 5.38 15.57
CA ASN A 75 -11.75 5.58 16.91
C ASN A 75 -11.58 4.25 17.68
N ARG A 76 -12.40 3.23 17.36
CA ARG A 76 -12.25 1.85 17.86
C ARG A 76 -10.91 1.20 17.54
N LEU A 77 -10.26 1.55 16.43
CA LEU A 77 -8.95 1.01 16.07
C LEU A 77 -7.84 1.66 16.91
N VAL A 78 -7.93 2.96 17.19
CA VAL A 78 -7.03 3.63 18.16
C VAL A 78 -7.18 2.98 19.54
N GLU A 79 -8.42 2.82 20.02
CA GLU A 79 -8.71 2.16 21.30
C GLU A 79 -8.15 0.73 21.36
N LYS A 80 -8.32 -0.06 20.29
CA LYS A 80 -7.80 -1.44 20.22
C LYS A 80 -6.27 -1.50 20.22
N ILE A 81 -5.61 -0.60 19.49
CA ILE A 81 -4.15 -0.51 19.44
C ILE A 81 -3.62 -0.09 20.81
N CYS A 82 -4.18 0.97 21.41
CA CYS A 82 -3.82 1.43 22.76
C CYS A 82 -3.98 0.32 23.80
N LYS A 83 -5.09 -0.43 23.76
CA LYS A 83 -5.32 -1.59 24.64
C LYS A 83 -4.30 -2.72 24.42
N ARG A 84 -3.95 -3.04 23.17
CA ARG A 84 -2.95 -4.08 22.85
C ARG A 84 -1.54 -3.71 23.28
N LEU A 85 -1.22 -2.42 23.24
CA LEU A 85 0.09 -1.87 23.60
C LEU A 85 0.18 -1.45 25.07
N GLU A 86 -0.91 -1.53 25.83
CA GLU A 86 -1.01 -1.08 27.23
C GLU A 86 -0.63 0.40 27.42
N ILE A 87 -1.05 1.26 26.49
CA ILE A 87 -0.81 2.72 26.51
C ILE A 87 -2.13 3.51 26.58
N PRO A 88 -2.15 4.73 27.15
CA PRO A 88 -3.37 5.54 27.24
C PRO A 88 -3.87 6.01 25.86
N VAL A 89 -5.19 6.16 25.72
CA VAL A 89 -5.83 6.70 24.51
C VAL A 89 -5.62 8.22 24.47
N PRO A 90 -5.07 8.79 23.38
CA PRO A 90 -4.90 10.24 23.28
C PRO A 90 -6.25 10.97 23.27
N GLY A 91 -6.42 11.95 24.18
CA GLY A 91 -7.60 12.84 24.17
C GLY A 91 -8.71 12.48 25.16
N GLU A 92 -8.62 11.35 25.88
CA GLU A 92 -9.45 11.11 27.06
C GLU A 92 -8.84 11.82 28.28
N GLN A 93 -9.35 13.03 28.60
CA GLN A 93 -9.27 13.67 29.91
C GLN A 93 -10.67 13.84 30.47
#